data_AF-A0A7G1IKP7-F1
#
_entry.id   AF-A0A7G1IKP7-F1
#
_cell.length_a   1.000
_cell.length_b   1.000
_cell.length_c   1.000
_cell.angle_alpha   90.00
_cell.angle_beta   90.00
_cell.angle_gamma   90.00
#
_symmetry.space_group_name_H-M   'P 1'
#
loop_
_entity.id
_entity.type
_entity.pdbx_description
1 polymer ?
#
loop_
_entity_poly.entity_id
_entity_poly.type
_entity_poly.pdbx_seq_one_letter_code
_entity_poly.pdbx_strand_id
1 'polypeptide(L)'
;MSRHDDVAAALHDWQTYRSGRGTTADILFSAIEVPPGIPLFEDPPLHDLHRRLLSRVFTLRRMLAVDGLVREFCCRALIRFAIRTGSTSSPIWGDQADAHHRLSAGHPRGGATADP
;
A
#
# COMPACT_ATOMS: atom_id res chain seq x y z
N MET A 1 -0.72 2.49 -27.70
CA MET A 1 -0.97 3.69 -26.88
C MET A 1 0.21 3.84 -25.94
N SER A 2 1.06 4.85 -26.14
CA SER A 2 2.29 5.03 -25.35
C SER A 2 2.40 6.42 -24.72
N ARG A 3 1.53 7.36 -25.09
CA ARG A 3 1.47 8.70 -24.51
C ARG A 3 0.54 8.69 -23.30
N HIS A 4 0.85 9.50 -22.29
CA HIS A 4 0.05 9.64 -21.08
C HIS A 4 -1.41 9.95 -21.39
N ASP A 5 -1.68 10.94 -22.24
CA ASP A 5 -3.04 11.43 -22.49
C ASP A 5 -3.92 10.36 -23.14
N ASP A 6 -3.33 9.56 -24.05
CA ASP A 6 -4.01 8.42 -24.67
C ASP A 6 -4.40 7.38 -23.59
N VAL A 7 -3.47 7.05 -22.69
CA VAL A 7 -3.68 6.04 -21.64
C VAL A 7 -4.70 6.52 -20.60
N ALA A 8 -4.61 7.77 -20.16
CA ALA A 8 -5.53 8.35 -19.19
C ALA A 8 -6.98 8.37 -19.70
N ALA A 9 -7.17 8.69 -20.98
CA ALA A 9 -8.49 8.63 -21.61
C ALA A 9 -9.02 7.19 -21.69
N ALA A 10 -8.20 6.24 -22.16
CA ALA A 10 -8.60 4.84 -22.29
C ALA A 10 -8.89 4.15 -20.95
N LEU A 11 -8.21 4.54 -19.87
CA LEU A 11 -8.37 3.91 -18.55
C LEU A 11 -9.80 4.05 -18.00
N HIS A 12 -10.55 5.07 -18.42
CA HIS A 12 -11.93 5.28 -18.02
C HIS A 12 -12.97 4.63 -18.95
N ASP A 13 -12.58 4.27 -20.18
CA ASP A 13 -13.44 3.64 -21.19
C ASP A 13 -13.38 2.10 -21.08
N TRP A 14 -14.02 1.57 -20.03
CA TRP A 14 -14.09 0.14 -19.79
C TRP A 14 -14.99 -0.60 -20.79
N GLN A 15 -15.90 0.10 -21.48
CA GLN A 15 -16.77 -0.51 -22.47
C GLN A 15 -15.97 -0.94 -23.71
N THR A 16 -15.03 -0.10 -24.13
CA THR A 16 -14.12 -0.41 -25.26
C THR A 16 -12.92 -1.24 -24.80
N TYR A 17 -12.29 -0.86 -23.68
CA TYR A 17 -11.09 -1.53 -23.16
C TYR A 17 -11.43 -2.45 -21.97
N ARG A 18 -11.98 -3.63 -22.31
CA ARG A 18 -12.46 -4.62 -21.33
C ARG A 18 -11.33 -5.40 -20.65
N SER A 19 -11.46 -5.58 -19.34
CA SER A 19 -10.51 -6.37 -18.52
C SER A 19 -10.98 -7.81 -18.28
N GLY A 20 -12.25 -8.12 -18.56
CA GLY A 20 -12.88 -9.43 -18.36
C GLY A 20 -12.22 -10.63 -19.06
N ARG A 21 -11.32 -10.38 -20.02
CA ARG A 21 -10.57 -11.42 -20.76
C ARG A 21 -9.10 -11.51 -20.37
N GLY A 22 -8.72 -10.84 -19.28
CA GLY A 22 -7.34 -10.71 -18.81
C GLY A 22 -6.69 -9.40 -19.26
N THR A 23 -5.82 -8.86 -18.41
CA THR A 23 -5.13 -7.58 -18.64
C THR A 23 -3.64 -7.74 -19.00
N THR A 24 -3.13 -8.98 -19.01
CA THR A 24 -1.74 -9.30 -19.35
C THR A 24 -1.69 -10.06 -20.66
N ALA A 25 -0.65 -9.81 -21.47
CA ALA A 25 -0.40 -10.48 -22.74
C ALA A 25 -0.49 -12.02 -22.64
N ASP A 26 0.13 -12.60 -21.61
CA ASP A 26 0.13 -14.05 -21.40
C ASP A 26 -1.29 -14.63 -21.30
N ILE A 27 -2.20 -13.93 -20.61
CA ILE A 27 -3.59 -14.38 -20.42
C ILE A 27 -4.40 -14.14 -21.69
N LEU A 28 -4.25 -12.94 -22.28
CA LEU A 28 -5.01 -12.57 -23.47
C LEU A 28 -4.67 -13.45 -24.68
N PHE A 29 -3.40 -13.82 -24.84
CA PHE A 29 -2.91 -14.65 -25.93
C PHE A 29 -2.99 -16.15 -25.67
N SER A 30 -3.08 -16.60 -24.41
CA SER A 30 -3.25 -18.03 -24.08
C SER A 30 -4.68 -18.52 -24.27
N ALA A 31 -5.65 -17.63 -24.49
CA ALA A 31 -7.08 -17.94 -24.60
C ALA A 31 -7.64 -18.75 -23.42
N ILE A 32 -6.97 -18.67 -22.26
CA ILE A 32 -7.42 -19.31 -21.02
C ILE A 32 -8.62 -18.53 -20.49
N GLU A 33 -9.64 -19.25 -20.05
CA GLU A 33 -10.76 -18.64 -19.34
C GLU A 33 -10.29 -18.16 -17.96
N VAL A 34 -10.44 -16.86 -17.72
CA VAL A 34 -10.03 -16.27 -16.45
C VAL A 34 -11.00 -16.70 -15.35
N PRO A 35 -10.51 -17.28 -14.24
CA PRO A 35 -11.38 -17.66 -13.14
C PRO A 35 -12.00 -16.41 -12.49
N PRO A 36 -13.28 -16.47 -12.10
CA PRO A 36 -13.94 -15.37 -11.41
C PRO A 36 -13.34 -15.14 -10.01
N GLY A 37 -13.47 -13.92 -9.48
CA GLY A 37 -13.04 -13.54 -8.13
C GLY A 37 -11.74 -12.74 -8.07
N ILE A 38 -11.15 -12.42 -9.23
CA ILE A 38 -10.00 -11.51 -9.34
C ILE A 38 -10.49 -10.20 -9.95
N PRO A 39 -10.74 -9.13 -9.16
CA PRO A 39 -11.30 -7.88 -9.68
C PRO A 39 -10.48 -7.27 -10.83
N LEU A 40 -9.17 -7.51 -10.87
CA LEU A 40 -8.31 -7.03 -11.96
C LEU A 40 -8.75 -7.53 -13.34
N PHE A 41 -9.39 -8.69 -13.41
CA PHE A 41 -9.81 -9.32 -14.65
C PHE A 41 -11.33 -9.42 -14.77
N GLU A 42 -12.06 -8.50 -14.16
CA GLU A 42 -13.51 -8.44 -14.19
C GLU A 42 -13.99 -7.10 -14.74
N ASP A 43 -15.13 -7.11 -15.42
CA ASP A 43 -15.83 -5.90 -15.83
C ASP A 43 -17.11 -5.69 -14.99
N PRO A 44 -17.68 -4.48 -14.96
CA PRO A 44 -19.00 -4.24 -14.38
C PRO A 44 -20.09 -5.18 -14.96
N PRO A 45 -21.08 -5.61 -14.14
CA PRO A 45 -21.34 -5.18 -12.77
C PRO A 45 -20.60 -5.96 -11.67
N LEU A 46 -19.98 -7.11 -11.99
CA LEU A 46 -19.34 -7.97 -10.98
C LEU A 46 -18.14 -7.28 -10.33
N HIS A 47 -17.33 -6.59 -11.13
CA HIS A 47 -16.20 -5.80 -10.66
C HIS A 47 -16.61 -4.78 -9.57
N ASP A 48 -17.74 -4.08 -9.76
CA ASP A 48 -18.20 -3.05 -8.83
C ASP A 48 -18.59 -3.64 -7.47
N LEU A 49 -19.20 -4.83 -7.48
CA LEU A 49 -19.54 -5.57 -6.27
C LEU A 49 -18.28 -5.98 -5.51
N HIS A 50 -17.33 -6.65 -6.20
CA HIS A 50 -16.10 -7.13 -5.57
C HIS A 50 -15.22 -5.98 -5.10
N ARG A 51 -15.09 -4.90 -5.89
CA ARG A 51 -14.35 -3.70 -5.49
C ARG A 51 -14.95 -3.04 -4.27
N ARG A 52 -16.29 -2.97 -4.16
CA ARG A 52 -16.97 -2.41 -2.98
C ARG A 52 -16.69 -3.22 -1.72
N LEU A 53 -16.65 -4.54 -1.82
CA LEU A 53 -16.30 -5.43 -0.70
C LEU A 53 -14.83 -5.23 -0.28
N LEU A 54 -13.90 -5.26 -1.24
CA LEU A 54 -12.46 -5.11 -0.97
C LEU A 54 -12.08 -3.72 -0.48
N SER A 55 -12.73 -2.66 -0.95
CA SER A 55 -12.42 -1.28 -0.52
C SER A 55 -12.55 -1.09 0.99
N ARG A 56 -13.36 -1.90 1.68
CA ARG A 56 -13.52 -1.86 3.15
C ARG A 56 -12.27 -2.33 3.89
N VAL A 57 -11.42 -3.15 3.27
CA VAL A 57 -10.18 -3.62 3.88
C VAL A 57 -8.99 -2.66 3.66
N PHE A 58 -9.06 -1.82 2.64
CA PHE A 58 -8.03 -0.83 2.28
C PHE A 58 -8.33 0.60 2.80
N THR A 59 -9.04 0.72 3.92
CA THR A 59 -9.29 2.03 4.53
C THR A 59 -8.04 2.58 5.21
N LEU A 60 -7.91 3.90 5.29
CA LEU A 60 -6.78 4.57 5.96
C LEU A 60 -6.50 4.00 7.35
N ARG A 61 -7.55 3.82 8.17
CA ARG A 61 -7.42 3.24 9.52
C ARG A 61 -6.79 1.83 9.51
N ARG A 62 -7.16 0.98 8.54
CA ARG A 62 -6.61 -0.37 8.43
C ARG A 62 -5.18 -0.37 7.89
N MET A 63 -4.87 0.53 6.96
CA MET A 63 -3.50 0.70 6.46
C MET A 63 -2.56 1.19 7.58
N LEU A 64 -2.99 2.17 8.39
CA LEU A 64 -2.22 2.65 9.54
C LEU A 64 -2.00 1.55 10.60
N ALA A 65 -2.95 0.64 10.78
CA ALA A 65 -2.79 -0.49 11.70
C ALA A 65 -1.69 -1.48 11.27
N VAL A 66 -1.31 -1.49 10.00
CA VAL A 66 -0.28 -2.39 9.43
C VAL A 66 1.06 -1.68 9.23
N ASP A 67 1.10 -0.34 9.30
CA ASP A 67 2.28 0.50 9.01
C ASP A 67 3.52 0.09 9.82
N GLY A 68 3.39 -0.10 11.14
CA GLY A 68 4.50 -0.51 12.00
C GLY A 68 5.11 -1.86 11.61
N LEU A 69 4.26 -2.84 11.28
CA LEU A 69 4.71 -4.18 10.87
C LEU A 69 5.46 -4.13 9.53
N VAL A 70 4.96 -3.34 8.58
CA VAL A 70 5.61 -3.16 7.26
C VAL A 70 6.94 -2.46 7.42
N ARG A 71 7.00 -1.39 8.20
CA ARG A 71 8.25 -0.67 8.47
C ARG A 71 9.30 -1.59 9.10
N GLU A 72 8.94 -2.34 10.14
CA GLU A 72 9.87 -3.26 10.80
C GLU A 72 10.40 -4.32 9.82
N PHE A 73 9.50 -4.91 9.03
CA PHE A 73 9.87 -5.88 8.00
C PHE A 73 10.85 -5.28 6.98
N CYS A 74 10.54 -4.09 6.46
CA CYS A 74 11.41 -3.39 5.51
C CYS A 74 12.77 -3.05 6.11
N CYS A 75 12.84 -2.53 7.34
CA CYS A 75 14.10 -2.26 8.03
C CYS A 75 14.94 -3.53 8.16
N ARG A 76 14.36 -4.63 8.64
CA ARG A 76 15.07 -5.91 8.79
C ARG A 76 15.56 -6.45 7.45
N ALA A 77 14.74 -6.39 6.40
CA ALA A 77 15.09 -6.87 5.07
C ALA A 77 16.22 -6.03 4.44
N LEU A 78 16.13 -4.70 4.55
CA LEU A 78 17.09 -3.77 3.96
C LEU A 78 18.42 -3.73 4.74
N ILE A 79 18.40 -3.82 6.07
CA ILE A 79 19.62 -3.94 6.88
C ILE A 79 20.39 -5.21 6.48
N ARG A 80 19.69 -6.33 6.32
CA ARG A 80 20.30 -7.58 5.84
C ARG A 80 20.93 -7.41 4.45
N PHE A 81 20.25 -6.70 3.55
CA PHE A 81 20.78 -6.42 2.23
C PHE A 81 22.03 -5.52 2.29
N ALA A 82 21.98 -4.42 3.04
CA ALA A 82 23.07 -3.46 3.18
C ALA A 82 24.35 -4.08 3.79
N ILE A 83 24.20 -4.94 4.81
CA ILE A 83 25.32 -5.69 5.39
C ILE A 83 25.95 -6.62 4.34
N ARG A 84 25.14 -7.29 3.51
CA ARG A 84 25.63 -8.21 2.47
C ARG A 84 26.38 -7.49 1.35
N THR A 85 26.03 -6.25 1.04
CA THR A 85 26.62 -5.48 -0.06
C THR A 85 27.72 -4.52 0.36
N GLY A 86 28.04 -4.43 1.67
CA GLY A 86 29.06 -3.51 2.20
C GLY A 86 28.66 -2.04 2.14
N SER A 87 27.40 -1.74 1.84
CA SER A 87 26.85 -0.38 1.84
C SER A 87 26.56 0.05 3.28
N THR A 88 27.57 0.56 3.99
CA THR A 88 27.46 1.02 5.38
C THR A 88 26.99 2.48 5.52
N SER A 89 26.24 3.01 4.55
CA SER A 89 25.59 4.30 4.76
C SER A 89 24.57 4.16 5.91
N SER A 90 24.89 4.80 7.03
CA SER A 90 24.09 4.82 8.25
C SER A 90 22.62 5.08 7.93
N PRO A 91 21.65 4.35 8.52
CA PRO A 91 20.26 4.54 8.17
C PRO A 91 19.84 5.93 8.64
N ILE A 92 19.68 6.85 7.70
CA ILE A 92 19.04 8.16 7.86
C ILE A 92 17.63 8.07 8.49
N TRP A 93 17.08 6.86 8.59
CA TRP A 93 15.80 6.51 9.22
C TRP A 93 15.90 6.09 10.70
N GLY A 94 17.05 6.28 11.35
CA GLY A 94 17.26 5.89 12.76
C GLY A 94 16.61 6.81 13.81
N ASP A 95 16.34 8.08 13.49
CA ASP A 95 15.95 9.08 14.50
C ASP A 95 14.43 9.37 14.52
N GLN A 96 13.69 9.04 13.45
CA GLN A 96 12.29 9.44 13.30
C GLN A 96 11.29 8.41 13.85
N ALA A 97 11.70 7.16 14.03
CA ALA A 97 10.87 6.12 14.65
C ALA A 97 10.67 6.36 16.16
N ASP A 98 11.66 6.96 16.83
CA ASP A 98 11.60 7.31 18.26
C ASP A 98 10.68 8.51 18.54
N ALA A 99 10.52 9.42 17.58
CA ALA A 99 9.73 10.64 17.75
C ALA A 99 8.23 10.37 17.96
N HIS A 100 7.67 9.35 17.29
CA HIS A 100 6.25 8.99 17.44
C HIS A 100 5.93 8.28 18.75
N HIS A 101 6.90 7.56 19.34
CA HIS A 101 6.73 6.93 20.66
C HIS A 101 6.81 7.95 21.81
N ARG A 102 7.60 9.03 21.65
CA ARG A 102 7.74 10.08 22.68
C ARG A 102 6.56 11.05 22.75
N LEU A 103 5.81 11.24 21.66
CA LEU A 103 4.62 12.09 21.65
C LEU A 103 3.40 11.45 22.33
N SER A 104 3.43 10.14 22.61
CA SER A 104 2.34 9.41 23.27
C SER A 104 2.55 9.22 24.78
N ALA A 105 3.72 9.60 25.32
CA ALA A 105 4.02 9.54 26.76
C ALA A 105 3.81 10.92 27.40
N GLY A 106 2.83 11.00 28.28
CA GLY A 106 2.22 12.23 28.79
C GLY A 106 3.17 13.22 29.47
N HIS A 107 2.81 14.49 29.29
CA HIS A 107 3.30 15.65 30.01
C HIS A 107 2.92 15.55 31.50
N PRO A 108 3.87 15.47 32.47
CA PRO A 108 3.53 15.52 33.87
C PRO A 108 3.16 16.96 34.25
N ARG A 109 1.90 17.20 34.63
CA ARG A 109 1.50 18.46 35.27
C ARG A 109 2.16 18.51 36.66
N GLY A 110 3.21 19.31 36.77
CA GLY A 110 3.86 19.62 38.04
C GLY A 110 2.87 20.26 39.01
N GLY A 111 2.73 19.65 40.19
CA GLY A 111 1.96 20.17 41.30
C GLY A 111 2.65 21.38 41.92
N ALA A 112 1.87 22.44 42.13
CA ALA A 112 2.28 23.56 42.96
C ALA A 112 1.99 23.18 44.43
N THR A 113 3.04 23.01 45.21
CA THR A 113 3.01 23.12 46.67
C THR A 113 4.07 24.13 47.06
N ALA A 114 3.65 25.30 47.50
CA ALA A 114 4.48 26.22 48.25
C ALA A 114 3.68 26.68 49.46
N ASP A 115 4.17 26.28 50.62
CA ASP A 115 3.88 26.80 51.97
C ASP A 115 5.27 26.96 52.61
N PRO A 116 5.46 27.76 53.68
CA PRO A 116 4.49 28.13 54.71
C PRO A 116 4.02 29.60 54.71
#